data_AF-A0A1B4PVB4-F1
#
_entry.id   AF-A0A1B4PVB4-F1
#
_cell.length_a   1.000
_cell.length_b   1.000
_cell.length_c   1.000
_cell.angle_alpha   90.00
_cell.angle_beta   90.00
_cell.angle_gamma   90.00
#
_symmetry.space_group_name_H-M   'P 1'
#
loop_
_entity.id
_entity.type
_entity.pdbx_description
1 polymer ?
#
loop_
_entity_poly.entity_id
_entity_poly.type
_entity_poly.pdbx_seq_one_letter_code
_entity_poly.pdbx_strand_id
1 'polypeptide(L)'
;MSLRLSGRRAALGAVVAAPFVALAAPPAQPDIFNAAICNPPFTSDLMDSIYNTVKATDPKPDESMLGAAVFRLPAPIHRDGFTTQHVVFTSTGIGVLVDGEVAGQLAQRYKLAPEKGHLLGASSAGYSRRLTVRGPGGALILVSARQGPALKGKTLLACEMTSEEDIKALEQMEKH
;
A
#
# COMPACT_ATOMS: atom_id res chain seq x y z
N MET A 1 84.69 -7.24 33.09
CA MET A 1 83.80 -6.35 33.87
C MET A 1 83.26 -5.30 32.89
N SER A 2 81.99 -5.06 32.63
CA SER A 2 80.71 -5.50 33.20
C SER A 2 79.58 -5.17 32.19
N LEU A 3 78.48 -5.93 32.25
CA LEU A 3 77.21 -5.77 31.52
C LEU A 3 76.52 -4.39 31.73
N ARG A 4 75.64 -4.01 30.78
CA ARG A 4 74.19 -3.69 30.93
C ARG A 4 73.64 -3.11 29.61
N LEU A 5 72.82 -3.83 28.84
CA LEU A 5 71.34 -3.96 28.87
C LEU A 5 70.51 -2.66 28.87
N SER A 6 69.61 -2.64 27.87
CA SER A 6 68.20 -2.22 27.93
C SER A 6 67.80 -0.77 27.69
N GLY A 7 66.96 -0.59 26.66
CA GLY A 7 66.13 0.60 26.51
C GLY A 7 65.28 0.64 25.25
N ARG A 8 64.54 -0.44 24.91
CA ARG A 8 63.45 -0.37 23.92
C ARG A 8 62.36 0.57 24.47
N ARG A 9 62.13 1.71 23.81
CA ARG A 9 60.89 2.49 23.99
C ARG A 9 59.99 2.24 22.80
N ALA A 10 59.09 1.26 22.95
CA ALA A 10 57.93 1.12 22.09
C ALA A 10 56.89 2.16 22.52
N ALA A 11 56.60 3.13 21.66
CA ALA A 11 55.48 4.05 21.86
C ALA A 11 54.20 3.30 21.46
N LEU A 12 53.45 2.81 22.46
CA LEU A 12 52.07 2.38 22.28
C LEU A 12 51.20 3.62 22.06
N GLY A 13 50.87 3.91 20.81
CA GLY A 13 49.80 4.84 20.46
C GLY A 13 48.45 4.21 20.82
N ALA A 14 47.77 4.76 21.82
CA ALA A 14 46.42 4.37 22.19
C ALA A 14 45.45 4.79 21.08
N VAL A 15 44.93 3.82 20.33
CA VAL A 15 43.80 4.03 19.42
C VAL A 15 42.56 4.16 20.30
N VAL A 16 42.05 5.38 20.45
CA VAL A 16 40.75 5.63 21.08
C VAL A 16 39.69 5.15 20.10
N ALA A 17 39.18 3.93 20.31
CA ALA A 17 38.03 3.42 19.60
C ALA A 17 36.79 4.21 20.05
N ALA A 18 36.34 5.15 19.24
CA ALA A 18 35.04 5.79 19.44
C ALA A 18 33.94 4.75 19.27
N PRO A 19 32.94 4.67 20.16
CA PRO A 19 31.83 3.75 20.01
C PRO A 19 30.98 4.22 18.83
N PHE A 20 30.98 3.45 17.75
CA PHE A 20 29.97 3.56 16.70
C PHE A 20 28.62 3.18 17.30
N VAL A 21 27.85 4.16 17.73
CA VAL A 21 26.43 3.98 18.05
C VAL A 21 25.73 3.78 16.71
N ALA A 22 25.43 2.53 16.35
CA ALA A 22 24.59 2.23 15.20
C ALA A 22 23.19 2.81 15.49
N LEU A 23 22.87 3.96 14.90
CA LEU A 23 21.49 4.42 14.85
C LEU A 23 20.68 3.39 14.08
N ALA A 24 19.80 2.68 14.77
CA ALA A 24 18.79 1.86 14.14
C ALA A 24 18.03 2.73 13.13
N ALA A 25 17.99 2.30 11.87
CA ALA A 25 17.19 2.96 10.86
C ALA A 25 15.73 3.01 11.37
N PRO A 26 15.02 4.14 11.20
CA PRO A 26 13.60 4.19 11.53
C PRO A 26 12.89 3.03 10.80
N PRO A 27 11.87 2.42 11.42
CA PRO A 27 11.13 1.34 10.78
C PRO A 27 10.67 1.81 9.40
N ALA A 28 10.93 0.99 8.38
CA ALA A 28 10.57 1.31 7.01
C ALA A 28 9.07 1.63 6.96
N GLN A 29 8.72 2.81 6.45
CA GLN A 29 7.31 3.18 6.33
C GLN A 29 6.59 2.16 5.44
N PRO A 30 5.35 1.78 5.76
CA PRO A 30 4.58 0.88 4.92
C PRO A 30 4.45 1.42 3.49
N ASP A 31 4.68 0.57 2.49
CA ASP A 31 4.52 0.96 1.09
C ASP A 31 3.03 0.90 0.70
N ILE A 32 2.36 2.06 0.83
CA ILE A 32 0.91 2.23 0.63
C ILE A 32 0.46 1.82 -0.78
N PHE A 33 1.21 2.18 -1.82
CA PHE A 33 0.84 1.84 -3.19
C PHE A 33 0.90 0.33 -3.42
N ASN A 34 1.94 -0.30 -2.87
CA ASN A 34 2.13 -1.74 -2.94
C ASN A 34 1.05 -2.50 -2.15
N ALA A 35 0.63 -1.97 -1.00
CA ALA A 35 -0.51 -2.51 -0.26
C ALA A 35 -1.82 -2.46 -1.08
N ALA A 36 -2.04 -1.41 -1.88
CA ALA A 36 -3.20 -1.29 -2.78
C ALA A 36 -3.21 -2.32 -3.93
N ILE A 37 -2.09 -3.01 -4.19
CA ILE A 37 -2.02 -4.15 -5.12
C ILE A 37 -1.80 -5.49 -4.39
N CYS A 38 -2.06 -5.51 -3.08
CA CYS A 38 -1.85 -6.65 -2.17
C CYS A 38 -0.43 -7.24 -2.25
N ASN A 39 0.58 -6.39 -2.26
CA ASN A 39 1.98 -6.78 -2.23
C ASN A 39 2.71 -6.01 -1.11
N PRO A 40 2.94 -6.58 0.08
CA PRO A 40 2.75 -7.99 0.45
C PRO A 40 1.26 -8.36 0.64
N PRO A 41 0.94 -9.66 0.82
CA PRO A 41 -0.43 -10.11 1.04
C PRO A 41 -1.15 -9.34 2.14
N PHE A 42 -2.45 -9.15 1.97
CA PHE A 42 -3.31 -8.43 2.92
C PHE A 42 -3.33 -9.14 4.28
N THR A 43 -2.94 -8.43 5.34
CA THR A 43 -3.06 -8.88 6.74
C THR A 43 -3.59 -7.74 7.61
N SER A 44 -4.24 -8.08 8.72
CA SER A 44 -4.75 -7.07 9.67
C SER A 44 -3.62 -6.19 10.22
N ASP A 45 -2.50 -6.80 10.64
CA ASP A 45 -1.35 -6.06 11.19
C ASP A 45 -0.77 -5.04 10.19
N LEU A 46 -0.70 -5.40 8.91
CA LEU A 46 -0.24 -4.48 7.86
C LEU A 46 -1.23 -3.32 7.67
N MET A 47 -2.53 -3.63 7.63
CA MET A 47 -3.57 -2.60 7.47
C MET A 47 -3.60 -1.64 8.65
N ASP A 48 -3.51 -2.15 9.88
CA ASP A 48 -3.46 -1.35 11.10
C ASP A 48 -2.21 -0.45 11.12
N SER A 49 -1.07 -1.00 10.72
CA SER A 49 0.18 -0.24 10.61
C SER A 49 0.07 0.91 9.61
N ILE A 50 -0.49 0.65 8.41
CA ILE A 50 -0.70 1.68 7.39
C ILE A 50 -1.70 2.72 7.87
N TYR A 51 -2.85 2.30 8.39
CA TYR A 51 -3.89 3.21 8.88
C TYR A 51 -3.37 4.14 9.98
N ASN A 52 -2.68 3.59 10.98
CA ASN A 52 -2.13 4.38 12.08
C ASN A 52 -1.06 5.37 11.60
N THR A 53 -0.21 4.96 10.64
CA THR A 53 0.80 5.84 10.04
C THR A 53 0.16 7.02 9.30
N VAL A 54 -0.86 6.73 8.50
CA VAL A 54 -1.57 7.76 7.72
C VAL A 54 -2.34 8.71 8.63
N LYS A 55 -3.11 8.17 9.60
CA LYS A 55 -3.89 8.95 10.57
C LYS A 55 -3.03 9.86 11.45
N ALA A 56 -1.81 9.44 11.79
CA ALA A 56 -0.87 10.28 12.52
C ALA A 56 -0.42 11.51 11.72
N THR A 57 -0.46 11.44 10.39
CA THR A 57 -0.05 12.53 9.50
C THR A 57 -1.22 13.41 9.07
N ASP A 58 -2.40 12.82 8.86
CA ASP A 58 -3.64 13.50 8.53
C ASP A 58 -4.75 13.00 9.47
N PRO A 59 -5.07 13.70 10.56
CA PRO A 59 -6.02 13.21 11.55
C PRO A 59 -7.49 13.38 11.13
N LYS A 60 -7.79 14.02 10.00
CA LYS A 60 -9.15 14.33 9.54
C LYS A 60 -9.38 13.82 8.11
N PRO A 61 -9.76 12.54 7.92
CA PRO A 61 -10.05 12.03 6.60
C PRO A 61 -11.24 12.76 5.95
N ASP A 62 -11.24 12.81 4.63
CA ASP A 62 -12.42 13.10 3.82
C ASP A 62 -13.33 11.86 3.79
N GLU A 63 -14.51 11.99 4.38
CA GLU A 63 -15.55 10.95 4.46
C GLU A 63 -16.72 11.23 3.49
N SER A 64 -16.54 12.14 2.53
CA SER A 64 -17.56 12.44 1.52
C SER A 64 -17.80 11.28 0.54
N MET A 65 -16.86 10.35 0.44
CA MET A 65 -17.03 9.10 -0.28
C MET A 65 -17.68 8.06 0.63
N LEU A 66 -18.92 7.67 0.30
CA LEU A 66 -19.71 6.76 1.13
C LEU A 66 -18.94 5.48 1.47
N GLY A 67 -18.81 5.17 2.76
CA GLY A 67 -18.17 3.96 3.25
C GLY A 67 -16.64 3.95 3.18
N ALA A 68 -16.02 5.10 2.89
CA ALA A 68 -14.58 5.22 2.77
C ALA A 68 -14.03 6.42 3.54
N ALA A 69 -12.86 6.22 4.16
CA ALA A 69 -12.04 7.29 4.72
C ALA A 69 -10.89 7.58 3.75
N VAL A 70 -10.85 8.80 3.22
CA VAL A 70 -9.81 9.24 2.28
C VAL A 70 -8.85 10.18 2.99
N PHE A 71 -7.58 9.82 3.02
CA PHE A 71 -6.53 10.63 3.64
C PHE A 71 -5.60 11.19 2.58
N ARG A 72 -5.15 12.43 2.79
CA ARG A 72 -4.14 13.04 1.92
C ARG A 72 -2.74 12.75 2.45
N LEU A 73 -1.91 12.17 1.60
CA LEU A 73 -0.51 11.89 1.93
C LEU A 73 0.34 13.17 1.89
N PRO A 74 1.35 13.30 2.76
CA PRO A 74 2.19 14.50 2.85
C PRO A 74 2.98 14.76 1.56
N ALA A 75 3.31 13.71 0.82
CA ALA A 75 3.98 13.77 -0.47
C ALA A 75 3.29 12.83 -1.48
N PRO A 76 3.31 13.15 -2.79
CA PRO A 76 2.82 12.24 -3.81
C PRO A 76 3.69 10.98 -3.90
N ILE A 77 3.04 9.84 -4.15
CA ILE A 77 3.69 8.59 -4.50
C ILE A 77 3.69 8.47 -6.02
N HIS A 78 4.87 8.22 -6.59
CA HIS A 78 5.04 7.89 -8.01
C HIS A 78 5.42 6.42 -8.16
N ARG A 79 4.66 5.65 -8.94
CA ARG A 79 4.89 4.22 -9.14
C ARG A 79 4.44 3.79 -10.52
N ASP A 80 5.31 3.10 -11.26
CA ASP A 80 4.97 2.49 -12.54
C ASP A 80 4.40 3.47 -13.59
N GLY A 81 4.74 4.76 -13.49
CA GLY A 81 4.19 5.83 -14.34
C GLY A 81 2.89 6.45 -13.83
N PHE A 82 2.36 5.97 -12.71
CA PHE A 82 1.17 6.49 -12.04
C PHE A 82 1.54 7.39 -10.86
N THR A 83 0.66 8.34 -10.56
CA THR A 83 0.79 9.26 -9.42
C THR A 83 -0.44 9.16 -8.53
N THR A 84 -0.24 9.17 -7.22
CA THR A 84 -1.31 9.30 -6.23
C THR A 84 -0.84 10.15 -5.07
N GLN A 85 -1.75 10.88 -4.45
CA GLN A 85 -1.53 11.54 -3.17
C GLN A 85 -2.63 11.20 -2.14
N HIS A 86 -3.50 10.25 -2.46
CA HIS A 86 -4.60 9.89 -1.57
C HIS A 86 -4.64 8.39 -1.38
N VAL A 87 -4.78 8.00 -0.12
CA VAL A 87 -5.05 6.63 0.30
C VAL A 87 -6.50 6.56 0.77
N VAL A 88 -7.12 5.42 0.48
CA VAL A 88 -8.52 5.14 0.76
C VAL A 88 -8.56 3.93 1.68
N PHE A 89 -9.33 4.00 2.76
CA PHE A 89 -9.66 2.85 3.59
C PHE A 89 -11.16 2.61 3.53
N THR A 90 -11.56 1.37 3.35
CA THR A 90 -12.95 0.90 3.50
C THR A 90 -13.00 -0.11 4.64
N SER A 91 -14.20 -0.58 4.99
CA SER A 91 -14.34 -1.68 5.96
C SER A 91 -13.72 -2.99 5.48
N THR A 92 -13.49 -3.15 4.17
CA THR A 92 -13.03 -4.39 3.57
C THR A 92 -11.67 -4.27 2.89
N GLY A 93 -11.05 -3.10 2.83
CA GLY A 93 -9.85 -2.94 2.02
C GLY A 93 -9.10 -1.63 2.18
N ILE A 94 -8.02 -1.55 1.40
CA ILE A 94 -7.19 -0.36 1.23
C ILE A 94 -7.03 -0.08 -0.26
N GLY A 95 -6.98 1.18 -0.62
CA GLY A 95 -6.67 1.60 -1.97
C GLY A 95 -5.95 2.94 -2.05
N VAL A 96 -5.65 3.35 -3.27
CA VAL A 96 -5.13 4.67 -3.59
C VAL A 96 -5.97 5.29 -4.70
N LEU A 97 -6.15 6.62 -4.65
CA LEU A 97 -6.75 7.36 -5.76
C LEU A 97 -5.67 7.83 -6.71
N VAL A 98 -5.46 7.05 -7.77
CA VAL A 98 -4.54 7.38 -8.86
C VAL A 98 -5.10 8.55 -9.66
N ASP A 99 -4.22 9.50 -9.99
CA ASP A 99 -4.59 10.66 -10.78
C ASP A 99 -4.96 10.25 -12.21
N GLY A 100 -6.12 10.75 -12.67
CA GLY A 100 -6.65 10.47 -14.00
C GLY A 100 -7.57 9.26 -14.06
N GLU A 101 -8.28 9.19 -15.18
CA GLU A 101 -9.13 8.07 -15.58
C GLU A 101 -8.29 7.04 -16.34
N VAL A 102 -7.55 6.22 -15.59
CA VAL A 102 -6.48 5.34 -16.08
C VAL A 102 -6.72 3.87 -15.73
N ALA A 103 -7.95 3.46 -15.43
CA ALA A 103 -8.27 2.08 -15.02
C ALA A 103 -7.81 1.03 -16.03
N GLY A 104 -7.96 1.30 -17.33
CA GLY A 104 -7.46 0.40 -18.38
C GLY A 104 -5.93 0.28 -18.41
N GLN A 105 -5.20 1.36 -18.12
CA GLN A 105 -3.73 1.34 -18.06
C GLN A 105 -3.24 0.57 -16.83
N LEU A 106 -3.89 0.79 -15.68
CA LEU A 106 -3.65 0.01 -14.45
C LEU A 106 -3.95 -1.47 -14.66
N ALA A 107 -5.03 -1.79 -15.37
CA ALA A 107 -5.40 -3.15 -15.69
C ALA A 107 -4.34 -3.86 -16.53
N GLN A 108 -3.80 -3.20 -17.55
CA GLN A 108 -2.67 -3.72 -18.33
C GLN A 108 -1.43 -3.92 -17.45
N ARG A 109 -1.07 -2.91 -16.64
CA ARG A 109 0.13 -2.95 -15.79
C ARG A 109 0.09 -4.06 -14.74
N TYR A 110 -1.07 -4.27 -14.13
CA TYR A 110 -1.26 -5.20 -13.00
C TYR A 110 -2.03 -6.47 -13.36
N LYS A 111 -2.22 -6.73 -14.66
CA LYS A 111 -2.86 -7.93 -15.21
C LYS A 111 -4.26 -8.15 -14.64
N LEU A 112 -5.09 -7.12 -14.66
CA LEU A 112 -6.48 -7.16 -14.23
C LEU A 112 -7.38 -7.47 -15.42
N ALA A 113 -8.42 -8.28 -15.21
CA ALA A 113 -9.42 -8.58 -16.22
C ALA A 113 -10.60 -7.61 -16.11
N PRO A 114 -11.31 -7.27 -17.20
CA PRO A 114 -12.52 -6.46 -17.12
C PRO A 114 -13.53 -7.06 -16.14
N GLU A 115 -14.11 -6.21 -15.29
CA GLU A 115 -15.23 -6.60 -14.44
C GLU A 115 -16.47 -6.79 -15.29
N LYS A 116 -17.23 -7.82 -14.92
CA LYS A 116 -18.41 -8.27 -15.63
C LYS A 116 -19.66 -7.42 -15.35
N GLY A 117 -19.66 -6.64 -14.26
CA GLY A 117 -20.72 -5.72 -13.90
C GLY A 117 -20.18 -4.32 -13.58
N HIS A 118 -20.99 -3.30 -13.81
CA HIS A 118 -20.73 -1.97 -13.29
C HIS A 118 -21.36 -1.91 -11.91
N LEU A 119 -20.58 -1.60 -10.87
CA LEU A 119 -21.10 -1.36 -9.53
C LEU A 119 -22.09 -0.18 -9.57
N LEU A 120 -23.38 -0.47 -9.76
CA LEU A 120 -24.53 0.43 -9.63
C LEU A 120 -24.29 1.88 -10.10
N GLY A 121 -23.73 2.07 -11.30
CA GLY A 121 -23.46 3.38 -11.88
C GLY A 121 -22.37 4.23 -11.20
N ALA A 122 -21.76 3.74 -10.12
CA ALA A 122 -20.65 4.40 -9.44
C ALA A 122 -19.32 4.27 -10.21
N SER A 123 -19.18 3.18 -10.97
CA SER A 123 -18.04 2.91 -11.83
C SER A 123 -18.45 2.95 -13.30
N SER A 124 -17.70 3.67 -14.13
CA SER A 124 -17.81 3.66 -15.60
C SER A 124 -16.86 2.66 -16.25
N ALA A 125 -15.80 2.24 -15.56
CA ALA A 125 -14.94 1.14 -15.98
C ALA A 125 -14.32 0.47 -14.74
N GLY A 126 -14.40 -0.87 -14.69
CA GLY A 126 -13.86 -1.69 -13.62
C GLY A 126 -13.05 -2.85 -14.17
N TYR A 127 -11.95 -3.15 -13.48
CA TYR A 127 -11.09 -4.30 -13.75
C TYR A 127 -10.69 -4.93 -12.43
N SER A 128 -10.63 -6.26 -12.36
CA SER A 128 -10.14 -6.94 -11.17
C SER A 128 -9.43 -8.25 -11.46
N ARG A 129 -8.67 -8.71 -10.46
CA ARG A 129 -8.07 -10.03 -10.43
C ARG A 129 -8.16 -10.58 -9.01
N ARG A 130 -8.75 -11.77 -8.90
CA ARG A 130 -8.73 -12.54 -7.66
C ARG A 130 -7.33 -13.09 -7.39
N LEU A 131 -6.90 -13.01 -6.14
CA LEU A 131 -5.67 -13.63 -5.69
C LEU A 131 -5.91 -15.07 -5.25
N THR A 132 -4.88 -15.90 -5.35
CA THR A 132 -4.91 -17.30 -4.90
C THR A 132 -4.76 -17.41 -3.38
N VAL A 133 -4.14 -16.42 -2.73
CA VAL A 133 -4.01 -16.34 -1.28
C VAL A 133 -5.30 -15.85 -0.64
N ARG A 134 -5.58 -16.35 0.56
CA ARG A 134 -6.72 -15.92 1.39
C ARG A 134 -6.28 -14.84 2.37
N GLY A 135 -7.18 -13.90 2.63
CA GLY A 135 -7.02 -12.88 3.65
C GLY A 135 -7.39 -13.37 5.05
N PRO A 136 -7.42 -12.45 6.03
CA PRO A 136 -7.93 -12.72 7.37
C PRO A 136 -9.29 -13.43 7.34
N GLY A 137 -9.47 -14.42 8.22
CA GLY A 137 -10.71 -15.20 8.31
C GLY A 137 -11.04 -16.05 7.08
N GLY A 138 -10.09 -16.27 6.15
CA GLY A 138 -10.32 -17.05 4.93
C GLY A 138 -10.97 -16.24 3.79
N ALA A 139 -11.06 -14.92 3.94
CA ALA A 139 -11.64 -14.01 2.95
C ALA A 139 -10.96 -14.15 1.58
N LEU A 140 -11.75 -13.96 0.53
CA LEU A 140 -11.20 -13.79 -0.80
C LEU A 140 -10.58 -12.42 -0.94
N ILE A 141 -9.46 -12.35 -1.64
CA ILE A 141 -8.80 -11.08 -1.94
C ILE A 141 -8.89 -10.80 -3.43
N LEU A 142 -9.24 -9.57 -3.78
CA LEU A 142 -9.16 -9.05 -5.13
C LEU A 142 -8.29 -7.80 -5.17
N VAL A 143 -7.57 -7.64 -6.27
CA VAL A 143 -7.02 -6.35 -6.69
C VAL A 143 -7.97 -5.79 -7.73
N SER A 144 -8.47 -4.58 -7.52
CA SER A 144 -9.37 -3.89 -8.44
C SER A 144 -8.81 -2.53 -8.87
N ALA A 145 -9.13 -2.14 -10.10
CA ALA A 145 -8.96 -0.79 -10.62
C ALA A 145 -10.30 -0.31 -11.16
N ARG A 146 -10.88 0.73 -10.54
CA ARG A 146 -12.21 1.25 -10.88
C ARG A 146 -12.16 2.76 -11.04
N GLN A 147 -12.80 3.27 -12.08
CA GLN A 147 -12.98 4.71 -12.31
C GLN A 147 -14.46 5.00 -12.56
N GLY A 148 -14.89 6.22 -12.27
CA GLY A 148 -16.25 6.64 -12.55
C GLY A 148 -16.56 8.04 -12.04
N PRO A 149 -17.76 8.56 -12.31
CA PRO A 149 -18.15 9.94 -11.97
C PRO A 149 -17.98 10.26 -10.47
N ALA A 150 -18.17 9.27 -9.60
CA ALA A 150 -18.01 9.40 -8.15
C ALA A 150 -16.57 9.72 -7.73
N LEU A 151 -15.57 9.36 -8.54
CA LEU A 151 -14.15 9.50 -8.23
C LEU A 151 -13.52 10.79 -8.79
N LYS A 152 -14.33 11.71 -9.35
CA LYS A 152 -13.93 13.07 -9.75
C LYS A 152 -12.66 13.10 -10.62
N GLY A 153 -12.62 12.27 -11.67
CA GLY A 153 -11.48 12.19 -12.59
C GLY A 153 -10.27 11.42 -12.03
N LYS A 154 -10.46 10.60 -11.00
CA LYS A 154 -9.46 9.70 -10.45
C LYS A 154 -9.85 8.24 -10.67
N THR A 155 -8.87 7.36 -10.49
CA THR A 155 -9.06 5.90 -10.51
C THR A 155 -8.72 5.31 -9.15
N LEU A 156 -9.64 4.56 -8.56
CA LEU A 156 -9.38 3.77 -7.37
C LEU A 156 -8.64 2.49 -7.76
N LEU A 157 -7.41 2.31 -7.28
CA LEU A 157 -6.70 1.04 -7.28
C LEU A 157 -6.76 0.47 -5.86
N ALA A 158 -7.31 -0.71 -5.66
CA ALA A 158 -7.58 -1.24 -4.32
C ALA A 158 -7.26 -2.72 -4.17
N CYS A 159 -6.87 -3.08 -2.94
CA CYS A 159 -6.78 -4.42 -2.43
C CYS A 159 -7.95 -4.62 -1.45
N GLU A 160 -8.90 -5.47 -1.82
CA GLU A 160 -10.17 -5.62 -1.11
C GLU A 160 -10.42 -7.09 -0.71
N MET A 161 -10.92 -7.28 0.50
CA MET A 161 -11.54 -8.52 0.95
C MET A 161 -12.95 -8.63 0.37
N THR A 162 -13.34 -9.82 -0.05
CA THR A 162 -14.66 -10.13 -0.58
C THR A 162 -15.09 -11.55 -0.19
N SER A 163 -16.36 -11.86 -0.43
CA SER A 163 -16.95 -13.19 -0.24
C SER A 163 -17.24 -13.88 -1.58
N GLU A 164 -17.54 -15.18 -1.56
CA GLU A 164 -17.99 -15.86 -2.79
C GLU A 164 -19.36 -15.36 -3.23
N GLU A 165 -20.19 -14.97 -2.27
CA GLU A 165 -21.51 -14.39 -2.47
C GLU A 165 -21.41 -13.05 -3.19
N ASP A 166 -20.48 -12.17 -2.78
CA ASP A 166 -20.26 -10.88 -3.43
C ASP A 166 -19.76 -11.04 -4.87
N ILE A 167 -18.84 -11.99 -5.11
CA ILE A 167 -18.38 -12.30 -6.48
C ILE A 167 -19.55 -12.78 -7.34
N LYS A 168 -20.35 -13.72 -6.82
CA LYS A 168 -21.53 -14.22 -7.54
C LYS A 168 -22.54 -13.11 -7.80
N ALA A 169 -22.75 -12.20 -6.86
CA ALA A 169 -23.63 -11.05 -7.04
C ALA A 169 -23.13 -10.13 -8.16
N LEU A 170 -21.83 -9.83 -8.19
CA LEU A 170 -21.21 -9.04 -9.26
C LEU A 170 -21.33 -9.70 -10.64
N GLU A 171 -21.22 -11.02 -10.71
CA GLU A 171 -21.43 -11.79 -11.94
C GLU A 171 -22.92 -11.86 -12.35
N GLN A 172 -23.85 -11.91 -11.39
CA GLN A 172 -25.28 -12.03 -11.69
C GLN A 172 -25.94 -10.71 -12.11
N MET A 173 -25.36 -9.56 -11.74
CA MET A 173 -25.78 -8.25 -12.24
C MET A 173 -25.61 -8.10 -13.77
N GLU A 174 -24.94 -9.04 -14.46
CA GLU A 174 -24.88 -9.13 -15.93
C GLU A 174 -26.21 -9.51 -16.60
N LYS A 175 -27.16 -10.11 -15.87
CA LYS A 175 -28.33 -10.78 -16.49
C LYS A 175 -29.57 -9.90 -16.66
N HIS A 176 -29.49 -8.61 -16.32
CA HIS A 176 -30.59 -7.66 -16.35
C HIS A 176 -30.14 -6.31 -16.93
#